data_AF-A0A373JB70-F1
#
_entry.id   AF-A0A373JB70-F1
#
_cell.length_a   1.000
_cell.length_b   1.000
_cell.length_c   1.000
_cell.angle_alpha   90.00
_cell.angle_beta   90.00
_cell.angle_gamma   90.00
#
_symmetry.space_group_name_H-M   'P 1'
#
loop_
_entity.id
_entity.type
_entity.pdbx_description
1 polymer ?
#
loop_
_entity_poly.entity_id
_entity_poly.type
_entity_poly.pdbx_seq_one_letter_code
_entity_poly.pdbx_strand_id
1 'polypeptide(L)' 'MYKILIKYSSSFGKDFYHLYTVRAEKSNEEVEFSTDDMEQLKKTVAELDKIYGSDSIRTIKDVSYTVDIGIEEKE' A
#
# COMPACT_ATOMS: atom_id res chain seq x y z
N MET A 1 3.02 8.83 -0.32
CA MET A 1 3.92 7.74 0.14
C MET A 1 3.55 6.43 -0.53
N TYR A 2 4.46 5.49 -0.71
CA TYR A 2 4.15 4.17 -1.26
C TYR A 2 3.73 3.20 -0.16
N LYS A 3 2.66 2.44 -0.42
CA LYS A 3 2.20 1.32 0.42
C LYS A 3 2.15 0.04 -0.42
N ILE A 4 2.06 -1.10 0.26
CA ILE A 4 2.03 -2.42 -0.37
C ILE A 4 0.73 -3.12 0.00
N LEU A 5 0.10 -3.76 -0.98
CA LEU A 5 -1.07 -4.61 -0.85
C LEU A 5 -0.67 -6.06 -1.14
N ILE A 6 -1.12 -6.97 -0.29
CA ILE A 6 -0.94 -8.41 -0.43
C ILE A 6 -2.30 -9.04 -0.68
N LYS A 7 -2.41 -9.75 -1.81
CA LYS A 7 -3.54 -10.55 -2.22
C LYS A 7 -3.55 -11.84 -1.39
N TYR A 8 -4.71 -12.18 -0.85
CA TYR A 8 -4.93 -13.46 -0.21
C TYR A 8 -6.18 -14.10 -0.81
N SER A 9 -6.01 -15.32 -1.31
CA SER A 9 -7.13 -16.14 -1.79
C SER A 9 -7.85 -16.73 -0.58
N SER A 10 -9.03 -16.19 -0.27
CA SER A 10 -9.87 -16.80 0.75
C SER A 10 -10.48 -18.09 0.18
N SER A 11 -10.68 -19.11 1.02
CA SER A 11 -11.33 -20.38 0.66
C SER A 11 -12.75 -20.20 0.09
N PHE A 12 -13.32 -19.00 0.18
CA PHE A 12 -14.59 -18.58 -0.41
C PHE A 12 -14.51 -18.16 -1.90
N GLY A 13 -13.37 -18.35 -2.57
CA GLY A 13 -13.23 -18.06 -4.02
C GLY A 13 -13.25 -16.57 -4.36
N LYS A 14 -12.92 -15.72 -3.39
CA LYS A 14 -12.77 -14.27 -3.57
C LYS A 14 -11.34 -13.85 -3.23
N ASP A 15 -10.78 -13.02 -4.11
CA ASP A 15 -9.50 -12.39 -3.93
C ASP A 15 -9.66 -11.12 -3.10
N PHE A 16 -9.00 -11.05 -1.94
CA PHE A 16 -8.96 -9.87 -1.10
C PHE A 16 -7.55 -9.32 -1.05
N TYR A 17 -7.44 -8.00 -0.93
CA TYR A 17 -6.16 -7.32 -0.74
C TYR A 17 -6.13 -6.73 0.67
N HIS A 18 -5.04 -6.99 1.39
CA HIS A 18 -4.76 -6.36 2.68
C HIS A 18 -3.49 -5.52 2.59
N LEU A 19 -3.45 -4.43 3.36
CA LEU A 19 -2.26 -3.60 3.48
C LEU A 19 -1.17 -4.36 4.23
N TYR A 20 0.04 -4.36 3.70
CA TYR A 20 1.18 -4.94 4.36
C TYR A 20 1.50 -4.13 5.62
N THR A 21 1.57 -4.81 6.75
CA THR A 21 1.92 -4.21 8.04
C THR A 21 3.34 -4.59 8.44
N VAL A 22 4.01 -3.65 9.10
CA VAL A 22 5.31 -3.85 9.75
C VAL A 22 5.18 -3.55 11.24
N ARG A 23 6.00 -4.20 12.06
CA ARG A 23 6.08 -3.86 13.48
C ARG A 23 6.72 -2.48 13.63
N ALA A 24 6.04 -1.58 14.32
CA ALA A 24 6.64 -0.29 14.65
C ALA A 24 7.86 -0.50 15.58
N GLU A 25 8.95 0.23 15.36
CA GLU A 25 10.16 0.11 16.20
C GLU A 25 9.91 0.47 17.67
N LYS A 26 8.88 1.28 17.96
CA LYS A 26 8.63 1.86 19.29
C LYS A 26 7.45 1.23 20.04
N SER A 27 6.60 0.49 19.35
CA SER A 27 5.45 -0.20 19.90
C SER A 27 5.36 -1.53 19.20
N ASN A 28 5.05 -2.61 19.92
CA ASN A 28 4.84 -3.93 19.34
C ASN A 28 3.53 -4.01 18.51
N GLU A 29 3.08 -2.88 17.98
CA GLU A 29 1.90 -2.67 17.15
C GLU A 29 2.27 -2.83 15.68
N GLU A 30 1.36 -3.45 14.94
CA GLU A 30 1.46 -3.59 13.49
C GLU A 30 0.90 -2.32 12.83
N VAL A 31 1.77 -1.58 12.16
CA VAL A 31 1.42 -0.36 11.42
C VAL A 31 1.53 -0.61 9.93
N GLU A 32 0.72 0.06 9.13
CA GLU A 32 0.80 -0.04 7.67
C GLU A 32 2.19 0.37 7.19
N PHE A 33 2.82 -0.48 6.37
CA PHE A 33 4.06 -0.14 5.71
C PHE A 33 3.84 1.04 4.76
N SER A 34 4.59 2.11 5.00
CA SER A 34 4.58 3.31 4.19
C SER A 34 6.02 3.78 4.02
N THR A 35 6.44 4.02 2.78
CA THR A 35 7.78 4.54 2.48
C THR A 35 7.73 5.49 1.29
N ASP A 36 8.47 6.57 1.33
CA ASP A 36 8.73 7.43 0.15
C ASP A 36 9.99 6.99 -0.62
N ASP A 37 10.83 6.15 -0.03
CA ASP A 37 12.07 5.66 -0.61
C ASP A 37 11.83 4.49 -1.59
N MET A 38 12.27 4.68 -2.82
CA MET A 38 12.05 3.71 -3.90
C MET A 38 12.95 2.46 -3.76
N GLU A 39 14.14 2.59 -3.18
CA GLU A 39 15.03 1.45 -2.95
C GLU A 39 14.49 0.56 -1.84
N GLN A 40 14.03 1.15 -0.73
CA GLN A 40 13.38 0.43 0.35
C GLN A 40 12.12 -0.28 -0.16
N LEU A 41 11.30 0.41 -0.94
CA LEU A 41 10.11 -0.18 -1.56
C LEU A 41 10.44 -1.40 -2.42
N LYS A 42 11.42 -1.29 -3.31
CA LYS A 42 11.86 -2.40 -4.17
C LYS A 42 12.37 -3.57 -3.36
N LYS A 43 13.15 -3.32 -2.30
CA LYS A 43 13.67 -4.35 -1.42
C LYS A 43 12.54 -5.10 -0.72
N THR A 44 11.60 -4.38 -0.11
CA THR A 44 10.44 -4.98 0.56
C THR A 44 9.57 -5.77 -0.42
N VAL A 45 9.29 -5.23 -1.61
CA VAL A 45 8.55 -5.95 -2.66
C VAL A 45 9.28 -7.23 -3.07
N ALA A 46 10.60 -7.19 -3.26
CA ALA A 46 11.38 -8.37 -3.62
C ALA A 46 11.44 -9.44 -2.51
N GLU A 47 11.36 -9.03 -1.25
CA GLU A 47 11.24 -9.97 -0.12
C GLU A 47 9.84 -10.60 -0.07
N LEU A 48 8.80 -9.79 -0.23
CA LEU A 48 7.42 -10.27 -0.29
C LEU A 48 7.18 -11.18 -1.50
N ASP A 49 7.82 -10.89 -2.63
CA ASP A 49 7.76 -11.68 -3.86
C ASP A 49 8.14 -13.14 -3.64
N LYS A 50 9.19 -13.37 -2.83
CA LYS A 50 9.65 -14.71 -2.46
C LYS A 50 8.67 -15.46 -1.55
N ILE A 51 7.82 -14.74 -0.82
CA ILE A 51 6.92 -15.30 0.19
C ILE A 51 5.53 -15.56 -0.40
N TYR A 52 4.97 -14.55 -1.10
CA TYR A 52 3.59 -14.54 -1.58
C TYR A 52 3.46 -14.70 -3.11
N GLY A 53 4.55 -14.52 -3.84
CA GLY A 53 4.58 -14.50 -5.32
C GLY A 53 4.19 -13.14 -5.91
N SER A 54 4.79 -12.79 -7.04
CA SER A 54 4.59 -11.50 -7.72
C SER A 54 3.13 -11.18 -8.05
N ASP A 55 2.34 -12.20 -8.39
CA ASP A 55 0.92 -12.05 -8.74
C ASP A 55 0.08 -11.54 -7.55
N SER A 56 0.54 -11.83 -6.34
CA SER A 56 -0.15 -11.49 -5.10
C SER A 56 0.23 -10.11 -4.57
N ILE A 57 1.17 -9.38 -5.18
CA ILE A 57 1.70 -8.13 -4.59
C ILE A 57 1.35 -6.96 -5.48
N ARG A 58 0.81 -5.90 -4.88
CA ARG A 58 0.54 -4.64 -5.56
C ARG A 58 1.10 -3.46 -4.79
N THR A 59 1.70 -2.52 -5.49
CA THR A 59 2.22 -1.30 -4.91
C THR A 59 1.27 -0.15 -5.21
N ILE A 60 0.87 0.60 -4.18
CA ILE A 60 0.03 1.78 -4.34
C ILE A 60 0.81 3.01 -3.91
N LYS A 61 0.58 4.11 -4.61
CA LYS A 61 1.10 5.42 -4.23
C LYS A 61 -0.05 6.23 -3.67
N ASP A 62 0.09 6.63 -2.41
CA ASP A 62 -0.76 7.63 -1.80
C ASP A 62 -0.44 8.98 -2.45
N VAL A 63 -1.41 9.51 -3.21
CA VAL A 63 -1.33 10.79 -3.91
C VAL A 63 -2.36 11.72 -3.28
N SER A 64 -1.92 12.58 -2.37
CA SER A 64 -2.74 13.67 -1.87
C SER A 64 -2.77 14.77 -2.92
N TYR A 65 -3.95 15.06 -3.46
CA TYR A 65 -4.19 16.22 -4.32
C TYR A 65 -5.23 17.13 -3.68
N THR A 66 -4.93 18.42 -3.64
CA THR A 66 -5.88 19.46 -3.21
C THR A 66 -6.72 19.86 -4.42
N VAL A 67 -8.03 19.66 -4.36
CA VAL A 67 -8.96 20.18 -5.37
C VAL A 67 -9.40 21.56 -4.91
N ASP A 68 -8.99 22.58 -5.65
CA ASP A 68 -9.55 23.93 -5.50
C ASP A 68 -10.81 24.02 -6.37
N ILE A 69 -11.98 24.19 -5.74
CA ILE A 69 -13.25 24.31 -6.44
C ILE A 69 -13.60 25.79 -6.53
N GLY A 70 -13.27 26.41 -7.66
CA GLY A 70 -13.74 27.75 -8.00
C GLY A 70 -15.20 27.71 -8.46
N ILE A 71 -16.10 28.35 -7.70
CA ILE A 71 -17.47 28.59 -8.12
C ILE A 71 -17.45 29.93 -8.86
N GLU A 72 -17.56 29.89 -10.19
CA GLU A 72 -17.74 31.10 -11.00
C GLU A 72 -19.23 31.47 -10.94
N GLU A 73 -19.58 32.43 -10.08
CA GLU A 73 -20.93 33.03 -10.07
C GLU A 73 -21.09 33.88 -11.34
N LYS A 74 -21.96 33.43 -12.25
CA LYS A 74 -22.40 34.26 -13.39
C LYS A 74 -23.41 35.30 -12.87
N GLU A 75 -23.01 36.57 -12.94
CA GLU A 75 -23.91 37.75 -12.87
C GLU A 75 -24.95 37.78 -14.01
#